data_AF-A0A525I3W5-F1
#
_entry.id   AF-A0A525I3W5-F1
#
_cell.length_a   1.000
_cell.length_b   1.000
_cell.length_c   1.000
_cell.angle_alpha   90.00
_cell.angle_beta   90.00
_cell.angle_gamma   90.00
#
_symmetry.space_group_name_H-M   'P 1'
#
loop_
_entity.id
_entity.type
_entity.pdbx_description
1 polymer ?
#
loop_
_entity_poly.entity_id
_entity_poly.type
_entity_poly.pdbx_seq_one_letter_code
_entity_poly.pdbx_strand_id
1 'polypeptide(L)'
;MADAHAKPHHDYHLVNPSPWPLIGSGFAFLTAVGLIISMHAKDMALGRFGPVMLGIGIAGILYVMASWWMDVVHEAETGDHTRVVQISHRYGMILFIASEVMFFVAWFWAYFDAALFPADHVEYMRTEVLGGHWPPVPTADDRFKSTFDPW
;
A
#
# COMPACT_ATOMS: atom_id res chain seq x y z
N MET A 1 7.48 -30.71 37.88
CA MET A 1 8.10 -29.52 38.48
C MET A 1 9.27 -29.12 37.62
N ALA A 2 9.04 -28.23 36.67
CA ALA A 2 10.07 -27.63 35.83
C ALA A 2 9.70 -26.17 35.57
N ASP A 3 9.38 -25.46 36.65
CA ASP A 3 9.37 -23.99 36.66
C ASP A 3 10.83 -23.54 36.76
N ALA A 4 11.53 -23.49 35.63
CA ALA A 4 12.91 -23.03 35.56
C ALA A 4 13.21 -22.19 34.30
N HIS A 5 12.18 -21.61 33.68
CA HIS A 5 12.38 -20.46 32.80
C HIS A 5 12.15 -19.21 33.64
N ALA A 6 13.25 -18.64 34.14
CA ALA A 6 13.24 -17.34 34.80
C ALA A 6 12.43 -16.35 33.94
N LYS A 7 11.46 -15.65 34.55
CA LYS A 7 10.81 -14.51 33.88
C LYS A 7 11.92 -13.63 33.32
N PRO A 8 11.92 -13.32 32.01
CA PRO A 8 12.90 -12.41 31.45
C PRO A 8 12.92 -11.13 32.29
N HIS A 9 14.11 -10.68 32.68
CA HIS A 9 14.30 -9.49 33.51
C HIS A 9 14.09 -8.19 32.69
N HIS A 10 13.16 -8.21 31.74
CA HIS A 10 12.87 -7.09 30.84
C HIS A 10 11.37 -6.95 30.57
N ASP A 11 10.92 -5.72 30.42
CA ASP A 11 9.51 -5.40 30.16
C ASP A 11 9.13 -5.49 28.67
N TYR A 12 10.04 -5.96 27.82
CA TYR A 12 9.77 -6.20 26.41
C TYR A 12 8.99 -7.49 26.20
N HIS A 13 8.05 -7.44 25.27
CA HIS A 13 7.22 -8.57 24.90
C HIS A 13 7.97 -9.49 23.89
N LEU A 14 8.06 -10.78 24.22
CA LEU A 14 8.64 -11.81 23.37
C LEU A 14 7.53 -12.58 22.66
N VAL A 15 7.31 -12.22 21.39
CA VAL A 15 6.24 -12.81 20.58
C VAL A 15 6.51 -14.29 20.31
N ASN A 16 5.48 -15.11 20.44
CA ASN A 16 5.53 -16.52 20.04
C ASN A 16 5.65 -16.64 18.50
N PRO A 17 6.22 -17.75 17.97
CA PRO A 17 6.31 -17.95 16.53
C PRO A 17 4.92 -17.91 15.87
N SER A 18 4.73 -17.02 14.90
CA SER A 18 3.47 -16.88 14.15
C SER A 18 3.66 -17.23 12.67
N PRO A 19 2.68 -17.90 12.03
CA PRO A 19 2.77 -18.27 10.61
C PRO A 19 2.38 -17.13 9.67
N TRP A 20 1.72 -16.08 10.18
CA TRP A 20 1.14 -14.98 9.39
C TRP A 20 2.11 -14.25 8.47
N PRO A 21 3.36 -13.95 8.84
CA PRO A 21 4.31 -13.31 7.93
C PRO A 21 4.56 -14.13 6.66
N LEU A 22 4.71 -15.45 6.80
CA LEU A 22 4.98 -16.35 5.68
C LEU A 22 3.74 -16.48 4.79
N ILE A 23 2.58 -16.73 5.38
CA ILE A 23 1.32 -16.88 4.64
C ILE A 23 0.97 -15.56 3.91
N GLY A 24 1.14 -14.42 4.59
CA GLY A 24 0.94 -13.09 4.02
C GLY A 24 1.85 -12.82 2.83
N SER A 25 3.13 -13.19 2.91
CA SER A 25 4.07 -13.05 1.79
C SER A 25 3.66 -13.90 0.56
N GLY A 26 3.12 -15.10 0.78
CA GLY A 26 2.61 -15.96 -0.29
C GLY A 26 1.42 -15.35 -1.02
N PHE A 27 0.45 -14.79 -0.28
CA PHE A 27 -0.70 -14.10 -0.89
C PHE A 27 -0.33 -12.76 -1.54
N ALA A 28 0.65 -12.03 -1.00
CA ALA A 28 1.21 -10.83 -1.62
C ALA A 28 1.86 -11.15 -2.98
N PHE A 29 2.64 -12.23 -3.05
CA PHE A 29 3.21 -12.72 -4.30
C PHE A 29 2.11 -13.11 -5.30
N LEU A 30 1.10 -13.85 -4.85
CA LEU A 30 -0.04 -14.24 -5.69
C LEU A 30 -0.78 -13.03 -6.26
N THR A 31 -0.98 -11.99 -5.43
CA THR A 31 -1.60 -10.72 -5.83
C THR A 31 -0.77 -10.00 -6.88
N ALA A 32 0.55 -9.91 -6.69
CA ALA A 32 1.45 -9.27 -7.66
C ALA A 32 1.44 -9.97 -9.02
N VAL A 33 1.56 -11.31 -9.04
CA VAL A 33 1.50 -12.08 -10.28
C VAL A 33 0.11 -11.99 -10.91
N GLY A 34 -0.95 -12.07 -10.11
CA GLY A 34 -2.34 -11.91 -10.57
C GLY A 34 -2.60 -10.55 -11.21
N LEU A 35 -2.02 -9.48 -10.66
CA LEU A 35 -2.12 -8.12 -11.21
C LEU A 35 -1.42 -8.02 -12.58
N ILE A 36 -0.20 -8.54 -12.67
CA ILE A 36 0.59 -8.51 -13.91
C ILE A 36 -0.13 -9.27 -15.03
N ILE A 37 -0.61 -10.49 -14.76
CA ILE A 37 -1.34 -11.32 -15.73
C ILE A 37 -2.64 -10.65 -16.15
N SER A 38 -3.38 -10.06 -15.19
CA SER A 38 -4.62 -9.32 -15.47
C SER A 38 -4.43 -8.15 -16.44
N MET A 39 -3.30 -7.44 -16.33
CA MET A 39 -3.00 -6.27 -17.17
C MET A 39 -2.46 -6.65 -18.56
N HIS A 40 -1.57 -7.64 -18.65
CA HIS A 40 -0.75 -7.86 -19.85
C HIS A 40 -1.04 -9.15 -20.62
N ALA A 41 -1.70 -10.14 -20.03
CA ALA A 41 -1.74 -11.50 -20.59
C ALA A 41 -3.12 -11.90 -21.12
N LYS A 42 -3.97 -10.94 -21.53
CA LYS A 42 -5.37 -11.18 -21.94
C LYS A 42 -5.51 -12.24 -23.05
N ASP A 43 -4.55 -12.31 -23.96
CA ASP A 43 -4.55 -13.24 -25.11
C ASP A 43 -3.85 -14.59 -24.83
N MET A 44 -3.24 -14.75 -23.65
CA MET A 44 -2.54 -15.97 -23.26
C MET A 44 -3.48 -16.95 -22.55
N ALA A 45 -3.20 -18.26 -22.60
CA ALA A 45 -4.03 -19.27 -21.93
C ALA A 45 -4.19 -19.01 -20.41
N LEU A 46 -3.19 -18.40 -19.76
CA LEU A 46 -3.26 -17.98 -18.36
C LEU A 46 -4.06 -16.68 -18.12
N GLY A 47 -4.30 -15.86 -19.14
CA GLY A 47 -4.96 -14.56 -19.02
C GLY A 47 -6.34 -14.61 -18.40
N ARG A 48 -7.12 -15.64 -18.75
CA ARG A 48 -8.46 -15.88 -18.20
C ARG A 48 -8.45 -16.09 -16.69
N PHE A 49 -7.35 -16.60 -16.13
CA PHE A 49 -7.20 -16.86 -14.70
C PHE A 49 -6.63 -15.67 -13.92
N GLY A 50 -6.09 -14.64 -14.59
CA GLY A 50 -5.49 -13.46 -13.96
C GLY A 50 -6.41 -12.78 -12.93
N PRO A 51 -7.65 -12.39 -13.30
CA PRO A 51 -8.56 -11.73 -12.37
C PRO A 51 -8.96 -12.60 -11.19
N VAL A 52 -9.15 -13.90 -11.40
CA VAL A 52 -9.48 -14.86 -10.33
C VAL A 52 -8.31 -14.99 -9.36
N MET A 53 -7.09 -15.10 -9.88
CA MET A 53 -5.87 -15.20 -9.08
C MET A 53 -5.62 -13.92 -8.27
N LEU A 54 -5.85 -12.76 -8.87
CA LEU A 54 -5.82 -11.46 -8.18
C LEU A 54 -6.86 -11.40 -7.05
N GLY A 55 -8.09 -11.85 -7.32
CA GLY A 55 -9.16 -11.89 -6.32
C GLY A 55 -8.83 -12.80 -5.13
N ILE A 56 -8.29 -14.00 -5.40
CA ILE A 56 -7.84 -14.93 -4.35
C ILE A 56 -6.68 -14.33 -3.55
N GLY A 57 -5.72 -13.69 -4.22
CA GLY A 57 -4.60 -13.01 -3.57
C GLY A 57 -5.06 -11.92 -2.60
N ILE A 58 -5.94 -11.02 -3.06
CA ILE A 58 -6.51 -9.94 -2.23
C ILE A 58 -7.31 -10.51 -1.07
N ALA A 59 -8.19 -11.49 -1.31
CA ALA A 59 -8.97 -12.13 -0.25
C ALA A 59 -8.06 -12.81 0.80
N GLY A 60 -6.98 -13.44 0.36
CA GLY A 60 -5.98 -14.05 1.23
C GLY A 60 -5.23 -13.03 2.08
N ILE A 61 -4.83 -11.88 1.51
CA ILE A 61 -4.22 -10.77 2.27
C ILE A 61 -5.19 -10.26 3.33
N LEU A 62 -6.46 -10.01 2.97
CA LEU A 62 -7.47 -9.53 3.92
C LEU A 62 -7.70 -10.53 5.05
N TYR A 63 -7.74 -11.83 4.74
CA TYR A 63 -7.85 -12.89 5.74
C TYR A 63 -6.65 -12.91 6.70
N VAL A 64 -5.42 -12.82 6.18
CA VAL A 64 -4.22 -12.76 7.01
C VAL A 64 -4.21 -11.52 7.88
N MET A 65 -4.58 -10.35 7.34
CA MET A 65 -4.66 -9.10 8.11
C MET A 65 -5.67 -9.22 9.26
N ALA A 66 -6.90 -9.68 8.97
CA ALA A 66 -7.92 -9.88 9.99
C ALA A 66 -7.45 -10.87 11.08
N SER A 67 -6.87 -12.00 10.68
CA SER A 67 -6.42 -13.03 11.61
C SER A 67 -5.24 -12.57 12.47
N TRP A 68 -4.28 -11.89 11.86
CA TRP A 68 -3.11 -11.36 12.58
C TRP A 68 -3.52 -10.26 13.55
N TRP A 69 -4.45 -9.37 13.18
CA TRP A 69 -4.96 -8.38 14.13
C TRP A 69 -5.74 -8.99 15.29
N MET A 70 -6.52 -10.06 15.06
CA MET A 70 -7.19 -10.77 16.13
C MET A 70 -6.17 -11.35 17.14
N ASP A 71 -5.06 -11.91 16.66
CA ASP A 71 -3.99 -12.41 17.53
C ASP A 71 -3.32 -11.28 18.34
N VAL A 72 -3.06 -10.12 17.71
CA VAL A 72 -2.50 -8.94 18.41
C VAL A 72 -3.47 -8.39 19.46
N VAL A 73 -4.79 -8.42 19.20
CA VAL A 73 -5.80 -8.01 20.19
C VAL A 73 -5.84 -9.01 21.34
N HIS A 74 -5.79 -10.31 21.05
CA HIS A 74 -5.76 -11.34 22.08
C HIS A 74 -4.55 -11.18 23.01
N GLU A 75 -3.37 -10.96 22.43
CA GLU A 75 -2.11 -10.69 23.15
C GLU A 75 -2.18 -9.41 24.01
N ALA A 76 -2.89 -8.40 23.52
CA ALA A 76 -3.15 -7.20 24.31
C ALA A 76 -4.02 -7.49 25.55
N GLU A 77 -5.05 -8.33 25.40
CA GLU A 77 -6.00 -8.68 26.46
C GLU A 77 -5.42 -9.68 27.48
N THR A 78 -4.48 -10.54 27.08
CA THR A 78 -3.75 -11.45 27.98
C THR A 78 -2.73 -10.74 28.86
N GLY A 79 -2.43 -9.47 28.58
CA GLY A 79 -1.58 -8.61 29.41
C GLY A 79 -0.13 -8.51 28.94
N ASP A 80 0.19 -8.98 27.73
CA ASP A 80 1.56 -8.97 27.19
C ASP A 80 2.01 -7.55 26.78
N HIS A 81 1.07 -6.62 26.63
CA HIS A 81 1.33 -5.21 26.30
C HIS A 81 1.66 -4.36 27.52
N THR A 82 2.89 -4.51 28.05
CA THR A 82 3.44 -3.64 29.11
C THR A 82 3.49 -2.16 28.67
N ARG A 83 3.71 -1.25 29.62
CA ARG A 83 3.79 0.19 29.31
C ARG A 83 4.83 0.53 28.24
N VAL A 84 5.97 -0.17 28.25
CA VAL A 84 7.05 0.03 27.27
C VAL A 84 6.58 -0.38 25.87
N VAL A 85 5.88 -1.50 25.76
CA VAL A 85 5.32 -2.02 24.49
C VAL A 85 4.22 -1.10 23.96
N GLN A 86 3.36 -0.56 24.81
CA GLN A 86 2.34 0.40 24.37
C GLN A 86 2.96 1.70 23.81
N ILE A 87 4.09 2.13 24.35
CA ILE A 87 4.82 3.29 23.83
C ILE A 87 5.41 2.97 22.45
N SER A 88 5.99 1.78 22.26
CA SER A 88 6.51 1.38 20.94
C SER A 88 5.41 1.28 19.88
N HIS A 89 4.22 0.78 20.21
CA HIS A 89 3.08 0.78 19.28
C HIS A 89 2.66 2.19 18.86
N ARG A 90 2.66 3.16 19.79
CA ARG A 90 2.37 4.57 19.47
C ARG A 90 3.42 5.16 18.53
N TYR A 91 4.70 4.92 18.79
CA TYR A 91 5.77 5.34 17.88
C TYR A 91 5.64 4.67 16.51
N GLY A 92 5.36 3.37 16.48
CA GLY A 92 5.12 2.64 15.23
C GLY A 92 3.99 3.25 14.40
N MET A 93 2.85 3.58 15.03
CA MET A 93 1.73 4.22 14.34
C MET A 93 2.09 5.64 13.87
N ILE A 94 2.81 6.43 14.68
CA ILE A 94 3.25 7.78 14.28
C ILE A 94 4.18 7.70 13.06
N LEU A 95 5.14 6.77 13.06
CA LEU A 95 6.06 6.57 11.94
C LEU A 95 5.32 6.07 10.68
N PHE A 96 4.35 5.17 10.84
CA PHE A 96 3.49 4.73 9.74
C PHE A 96 2.70 5.90 9.13
N ILE A 97 2.03 6.73 9.95
CA ILE A 97 1.32 7.93 9.46
C ILE A 97 2.28 8.91 8.78
N ALA A 98 3.47 9.12 9.36
CA ALA A 98 4.48 9.98 8.74
C ALA A 98 4.91 9.44 7.35
N SER A 99 5.02 8.12 7.19
CA SER A 99 5.30 7.51 5.88
C SER A 99 4.17 7.72 4.86
N GLU A 100 2.91 7.66 5.29
CA GLU A 100 1.74 7.95 4.44
C GLU A 100 1.70 9.44 4.01
N VAL A 101 2.05 10.36 4.92
CA VAL A 101 2.19 11.79 4.57
C VAL A 101 3.26 11.98 3.48
N MET A 102 4.41 11.31 3.61
CA MET A 102 5.47 11.37 2.60
C MET A 102 5.06 10.75 1.26
N PHE A 103 4.23 9.71 1.27
CA PHE A 103 3.62 9.16 0.06
C PHE A 103 2.76 10.22 -0.66
N PHE A 104 1.92 10.97 0.06
CA PHE A 104 1.17 12.09 -0.53
C PHE A 104 2.05 13.24 -1.00
N VAL A 105 3.16 13.53 -0.31
CA VAL A 105 4.13 14.53 -0.78
C VAL A 105 4.65 14.19 -2.17
N ALA A 106 4.91 12.92 -2.48
CA ALA A 106 5.34 12.51 -3.83
C ALA A 106 4.27 12.79 -4.90
N TRP A 107 2.99 12.56 -4.59
CA TRP A 107 1.87 12.90 -5.48
C TRP A 107 1.70 14.41 -5.68
N PHE A 108 1.77 15.18 -4.60
CA PHE A 108 1.70 16.64 -4.69
C PHE A 108 2.89 17.20 -5.45
N TRP A 109 4.07 16.63 -5.27
CA TRP A 109 5.24 17.00 -6.04
C TRP A 109 5.01 16.77 -7.52
N ALA A 110 4.57 15.58 -7.93
CA ALA A 110 4.25 15.29 -9.33
C ALA A 110 3.18 16.25 -9.90
N TYR A 111 2.16 16.60 -9.11
CA TYR A 111 1.13 17.56 -9.51
C TYR A 111 1.68 18.98 -9.66
N PHE A 112 2.41 19.50 -8.67
CA PHE A 112 2.95 20.86 -8.72
C PHE A 112 4.00 21.01 -9.82
N ASP A 113 4.81 19.98 -10.05
CA ASP A 113 5.76 19.95 -11.15
C ASP A 113 5.03 20.10 -12.51
N ALA A 114 3.96 19.34 -12.72
CA ALA A 114 3.16 19.44 -13.94
C ALA A 114 2.38 20.77 -14.06
N ALA A 115 1.85 21.30 -12.96
CA ALA A 115 1.02 22.51 -12.96
C ALA A 115 1.82 23.81 -13.05
N LEU A 116 2.99 23.89 -12.41
CA LEU A 116 3.85 25.08 -12.42
C LEU A 116 4.71 25.17 -13.69
N PHE A 117 5.08 24.03 -14.27
CA PHE A 117 5.91 23.95 -15.47
C PHE A 117 5.21 23.14 -16.59
N PRO A 118 4.08 23.63 -17.13
CA PRO A 118 3.32 22.91 -18.15
C PRO A 118 4.00 22.89 -19.54
N ALA A 119 4.95 23.80 -19.78
CA ALA A 119 5.74 23.90 -21.01
C ALA A 119 7.23 23.62 -20.78
N ASP A 120 7.56 22.67 -19.89
CA ASP A 120 8.94 22.34 -19.61
C ASP A 120 9.63 21.68 -20.82
N HIS A 121 10.79 22.23 -21.18
CA HIS A 121 11.68 21.76 -22.24
C HIS A 121 12.31 20.38 -21.98
N VAL A 122 12.47 19.98 -20.72
CA VAL A 122 13.02 18.65 -20.36
C VAL A 122 11.96 17.56 -20.58
N GLU A 123 10.71 17.85 -20.23
CA GLU A 123 9.58 16.92 -20.31
C GLU A 123 8.70 17.23 -21.53
N TYR A 124 9.24 17.05 -22.74
CA TYR A 124 8.57 17.41 -24.00
C TYR A 124 7.18 16.76 -24.16
N MET A 125 6.99 15.51 -23.71
CA MET A 125 5.70 14.81 -23.74
C MET A 125 4.62 15.51 -22.90
N ARG A 126 5.00 16.24 -21.84
CA ARG A 126 4.06 17.01 -21.02
C ARG A 126 3.44 18.15 -21.81
N THR A 127 4.25 18.86 -22.58
CA THR A 127 3.80 19.98 -23.40
C THR A 127 2.79 19.51 -24.45
N GLU A 128 2.97 18.31 -25.01
CA GLU A 128 2.01 17.70 -25.95
C GLU A 128 0.66 17.36 -25.31
N VAL A 129 0.65 16.99 -24.03
CA VAL A 129 -0.57 16.59 -23.30
C VAL A 129 -1.29 17.79 -22.69
N LEU A 130 -0.55 18.76 -22.12
CA LEU A 130 -1.13 19.92 -21.42
C LEU A 130 -1.32 21.15 -22.32
N GLY A 131 -0.75 21.16 -23.52
CA GLY A 131 -0.83 22.32 -24.43
C GLY A 131 0.02 23.52 -24.00
N GLY A 132 0.99 23.32 -23.09
CA GLY A 132 1.93 24.34 -22.65
C GLY A 132 1.39 25.38 -21.66
N HIS A 133 0.19 25.20 -21.13
CA HIS A 133 -0.35 26.05 -20.07
C HIS A 133 -1.18 25.26 -19.05
N TRP A 134 -1.38 25.82 -17.86
CA TRP A 134 -2.20 25.21 -16.81
C TRP A 134 -3.30 26.21 -16.37
N PRO A 135 -4.56 25.77 -16.19
CA PRO A 135 -5.09 24.43 -16.46
C PRO A 135 -5.11 24.10 -17.96
N PRO A 136 -5.09 22.82 -18.37
CA PRO A 136 -5.04 22.45 -19.79
C PRO A 136 -6.33 22.83 -20.53
N VAL A 137 -6.21 23.36 -21.75
CA VAL A 137 -7.36 23.65 -22.63
C VAL A 137 -7.58 22.44 -23.55
N PRO A 138 -8.83 22.12 -23.91
CA PRO A 138 -9.12 21.05 -24.87
C PRO A 138 -8.32 21.20 -26.15
N THR A 139 -7.58 20.15 -26.51
CA THR A 139 -6.80 20.14 -27.75
C THR A 139 -7.73 19.89 -28.94
N ALA A 140 -7.48 20.54 -30.09
CA ALA A 140 -8.27 20.37 -31.32
C ALA A 140 -8.35 18.90 -31.81
N ASP A 141 -7.41 18.04 -31.39
CA ASP A 141 -7.35 16.60 -31.70
C ASP A 141 -8.20 15.73 -30.75
N ASP A 142 -9.01 16.30 -29.86
CA ASP A 142 -9.89 15.58 -28.91
C ASP A 142 -9.14 14.68 -27.89
N ARG A 143 -7.80 14.81 -27.80
CA ARG A 143 -6.91 14.08 -26.88
C ARG A 143 -7.08 14.48 -25.41
N PHE A 144 -7.52 15.71 -25.15
CA PHE A 144 -7.93 16.18 -23.84
C PHE A 144 -9.34 16.76 -23.97
N LYS A 145 -10.33 16.09 -23.35
CA LYS A 145 -11.70 16.61 -23.25
C LYS A 145 -11.76 17.54 -22.03
N SER A 146 -12.47 18.65 -22.16
CA SER A 146 -12.54 19.70 -21.12
C SER A 146 -12.67 19.10 -19.73
N THR A 147 -11.89 19.65 -18.79
CA THR A 147 -12.13 19.36 -17.38
C THR A 147 -13.48 19.96 -17.04
N PHE A 148 -14.41 19.09 -16.67
CA PHE A 148 -15.71 19.35 -16.03
C PHE A 148 -16.11 20.84 -16.02
N ASP A 149 -16.87 21.28 -17.02
CA ASP A 149 -17.62 22.53 -16.93
C ASP A 149 -18.93 22.23 -16.21
N PRO A 150 -19.14 22.68 -14.96
CA PRO A 150 -20.39 22.46 -14.25
C PRO A 150 -21.52 23.41 -14.71
N TRP A 151 -21.30 24.23 -15.75
CA TRP A 151 -22.24 25.22 -16.27
C TRP A 151 -22.71 24.92 -17.69
#